data_AF-A0A0F9HY80-F1
#
_entry.id   AF-A0A0F9HY80-F1
#
_cell.length_a   1.000
_cell.length_b   1.000
_cell.length_c   1.000
_cell.angle_alpha   90.00
_cell.angle_beta   90.00
_cell.angle_gamma   90.00
#
_symmetry.space_group_name_H-M   'P 1'
#
loop_
_entity.id
_entity.type
_entity.pdbx_description
1 polymer ?
#
loop_
_entity_poly.entity_id
_entity_poly.type
_entity_poly.pdbx_seq_one_letter_code
_entity_poly.pdbx_strand_id
1 'polypeptide(L)'
;MSEKRKAGVLLAGLLKQIALEKTELVQIDGEDKIVSKAESLARMVWQMALGYEENKVTSDGVKNIEHPPNKGMMAVLLDRIDGRAVPVSDVGDRERSIADKITDQGKSRIKEAGKSK
;
A
#
# COMPACT_ATOMS: atom_id res chain seq x y z
N MET A 1 -15.05 16.04 14.53
CA MET A 1 -14.23 15.36 13.50
C MET A 1 -14.29 16.21 12.23
N SER A 2 -13.16 16.69 11.69
CA SER A 2 -13.13 17.55 10.49
C SER A 2 -13.75 16.86 9.26
N GLU A 3 -14.37 17.63 8.36
CA GLU A 3 -14.97 17.11 7.12
C GLU A 3 -13.96 16.33 6.27
N LYS A 4 -12.71 16.82 6.18
CA LYS A 4 -11.60 16.11 5.50
C LYS A 4 -11.39 14.71 6.07
N ARG A 5 -11.45 14.57 7.40
CA ARG A 5 -11.29 13.28 8.08
C ARG A 5 -12.47 12.35 7.82
N LYS A 6 -13.70 12.87 7.78
CA LYS A 6 -14.90 12.08 7.44
C LYS A 6 -14.82 11.56 6.00
N ALA A 7 -14.44 12.41 5.05
CA ALA A 7 -14.26 12.04 3.65
C ALA A 7 -13.18 10.96 3.48
N GLY A 8 -12.05 11.07 4.19
CA GLY A 8 -10.98 10.06 4.16
C GLY A 8 -11.44 8.68 4.66
N VAL A 9 -12.23 8.62 5.73
CA VAL A 9 -12.79 7.35 6.24
C VAL A 9 -13.76 6.73 5.23
N LEU A 10 -14.63 7.54 4.63
CA LEU A 10 -15.57 7.06 3.62
C LEU A 10 -14.82 6.52 2.39
N LEU A 11 -13.83 7.26 1.88
CA LEU A 11 -13.01 6.84 0.75
C LEU A 11 -12.28 5.52 1.05
N ALA A 12 -11.66 5.40 2.23
CA ALA A 12 -11.01 4.16 2.63
C ALA A 12 -11.99 2.98 2.70
N GLY A 13 -13.23 3.22 3.13
CA GLY A 13 -14.29 2.20 3.11
C GLY A 13 -14.64 1.76 1.69
N LEU A 14 -14.86 2.72 0.78
CA LEU A 14 -15.18 2.44 -0.62
C LEU A 14 -14.03 1.70 -1.33
N LEU A 15 -12.78 2.12 -1.09
CA LEU A 15 -11.61 1.45 -1.66
C LEU A 15 -11.49 0.00 -1.17
N LYS A 16 -11.78 -0.27 0.11
CA LYS A 16 -11.80 -1.64 0.64
C LYS A 16 -12.90 -2.48 -0.01
N GLN A 17 -14.08 -1.91 -0.25
CA GLN A 17 -15.17 -2.61 -0.92
C GLN A 17 -14.79 -2.97 -2.36
N ILE A 18 -14.28 -1.99 -3.11
CA ILE A 18 -13.83 -2.19 -4.50
C ILE A 18 -12.71 -3.23 -4.56
N ALA A 19 -11.76 -3.18 -3.62
CA ALA A 19 -10.65 -4.13 -3.57
C ALA A 19 -11.10 -5.60 -3.43
N LEU A 20 -12.26 -5.86 -2.83
CA LEU A 20 -12.82 -7.20 -2.65
C LEU A 20 -13.62 -7.70 -3.86
N GLU A 21 -13.97 -6.82 -4.80
CA GLU A 21 -14.69 -7.21 -6.00
C GLU A 21 -13.87 -8.18 -6.86
N LYS A 22 -14.56 -9.14 -7.48
CA LYS A 22 -13.97 -10.09 -8.43
C LYS A 22 -13.70 -9.40 -9.77
N THR A 23 -12.59 -9.73 -10.42
CA THR A 23 -12.18 -9.03 -11.66
C THR A 23 -11.66 -9.94 -12.76
N GLU A 24 -10.73 -10.83 -12.47
CA GLU A 24 -9.95 -11.54 -13.48
C GLU A 24 -9.87 -13.03 -13.19
N LEU A 25 -9.78 -13.83 -14.25
CA LEU A 25 -9.51 -15.26 -14.18
C LEU A 25 -7.99 -15.47 -14.18
N VAL A 26 -7.47 -16.15 -13.18
CA VAL A 26 -6.05 -16.46 -13.03
C VAL A 26 -5.90 -17.94 -12.76
N GLN A 27 -4.93 -18.57 -13.43
CA GLN A 27 -4.59 -19.97 -13.15
C GLN A 27 -3.75 -20.06 -11.88
N ILE A 28 -4.23 -20.82 -10.89
CA ILE A 28 -3.56 -21.02 -9.60
C ILE A 28 -3.56 -22.52 -9.33
N ASP A 29 -2.37 -23.11 -9.19
CA ASP A 29 -2.17 -24.54 -8.97
C ASP A 29 -2.83 -25.43 -10.04
N GLY A 30 -2.84 -24.96 -11.29
CA GLY A 30 -3.44 -25.65 -12.43
C GLY A 30 -4.94 -25.44 -12.61
N GLU A 31 -5.60 -24.72 -11.71
CA GLU A 31 -7.04 -24.43 -11.77
C GLU A 31 -7.32 -22.96 -12.10
N ASP A 32 -8.33 -22.71 -12.94
CA ASP A 32 -8.80 -21.36 -13.23
C ASP A 32 -9.64 -20.80 -12.08
N LYS A 33 -9.18 -19.71 -11.46
CA LYS A 33 -9.84 -19.06 -10.31
C LYS A 33 -10.11 -17.60 -10.60
N ILE A 34 -11.32 -17.14 -10.26
CA ILE A 34 -11.64 -15.71 -10.32
C ILE A 34 -11.12 -15.02 -9.05
N VAL A 35 -10.16 -14.13 -9.24
CA VAL A 35 -9.47 -13.42 -8.15
C VAL A 35 -10.11 -12.06 -7.87
N SER A 36 -9.83 -11.49 -6.69
CA SER A 36 -10.26 -10.13 -6.36
C SER A 36 -9.37 -9.08 -7.03
N LYS A 37 -9.85 -7.83 -7.11
CA LYS A 37 -9.04 -6.70 -7.58
C LYS A 37 -7.79 -6.49 -6.73
N ALA A 38 -7.87 -6.71 -5.42
CA ALA A 38 -6.72 -6.66 -4.54
C ALA A 38 -5.65 -7.69 -4.93
N GLU A 39 -6.07 -8.91 -5.22
CA GLU A 39 -5.15 -9.98 -5.60
C GLU A 39 -4.55 -9.77 -6.99
N SER A 40 -5.36 -9.39 -7.99
CA SER A 40 -4.87 -9.04 -9.33
C SER A 40 -3.85 -7.91 -9.26
N LEU A 41 -4.15 -6.84 -8.52
CA LEU A 41 -3.21 -5.72 -8.32
C LEU A 41 -1.91 -6.18 -7.64
N ALA A 42 -2.00 -7.04 -6.62
CA ALA A 42 -0.81 -7.58 -5.96
C ALA A 42 0.07 -8.39 -6.94
N ARG A 43 -0.53 -9.23 -7.80
CA ARG A 43 0.18 -9.97 -8.84
C ARG A 43 0.85 -9.03 -9.84
N MET A 44 0.17 -7.97 -10.25
CA MET A 44 0.74 -6.96 -11.15
C MET A 44 1.90 -6.20 -10.50
N VAL A 45 1.80 -5.87 -9.20
CA VAL A 45 2.91 -5.25 -8.45
C VAL A 45 4.14 -6.16 -8.45
N TRP A 46 3.97 -7.47 -8.24
CA TRP A 46 5.06 -8.45 -8.35
C TRP A 46 5.64 -8.49 -9.77
N GLN A 47 4.80 -8.56 -10.80
CA GLN A 47 5.24 -8.57 -12.19
C GLN A 47 6.06 -7.31 -12.53
N MET A 48 5.58 -6.12 -12.15
CA MET A 48 6.31 -4.87 -12.35
C MET A 48 7.61 -4.80 -11.52
N ALA A 49 7.60 -5.33 -10.30
CA ALA A 49 8.79 -5.35 -9.45
C ALA A 49 9.90 -6.22 -10.04
N LEU A 50 9.56 -7.34 -10.67
CA LEU A 50 10.54 -8.26 -11.29
C LEU A 50 10.91 -7.87 -12.72
N GLY A 51 10.11 -7.01 -13.36
CA GLY A 51 10.19 -6.78 -14.79
C GLY A 51 9.50 -7.90 -15.57
N TYR A 52 9.09 -7.60 -16.80
CA TYR A 52 8.42 -8.56 -17.67
C TYR A 52 8.57 -8.19 -19.13
N GLU A 53 8.39 -9.17 -20.01
CA GLU A 53 8.33 -8.96 -21.45
C GLU A 53 6.88 -9.06 -21.92
N GLU A 54 6.47 -8.17 -22.83
CA GLU A 54 5.17 -8.23 -23.50
C GLU A 54 5.33 -8.24 -25.02
N ASN A 55 4.60 -9.15 -25.68
CA ASN A 55 4.47 -9.14 -27.12
C ASN A 55 3.29 -8.26 -27.51
N LYS A 56 3.57 -7.10 -28.11
CA LYS A 56 2.55 -6.17 -28.57
C LYS A 56 2.40 -6.26 -30.08
N VAL A 57 1.17 -6.50 -30.53
CA VAL A 57 0.85 -6.45 -31.97
C VAL A 57 0.75 -4.98 -32.37
N THR A 58 1.64 -4.56 -33.27
CA THR A 58 1.69 -3.22 -33.85
C THR A 58 1.38 -3.29 -35.35
N SER A 59 1.21 -2.15 -36.01
CA SER A 59 1.04 -2.09 -37.47
C SER A 59 2.20 -2.74 -38.24
N ASP A 60 3.39 -2.78 -37.63
CA ASP A 60 4.62 -3.27 -38.25
C ASP A 60 4.92 -4.75 -37.88
N GLY A 61 4.00 -5.40 -37.17
CA GLY A 61 4.11 -6.78 -36.70
C GLY A 61 4.16 -6.92 -35.18
N VAL A 62 4.53 -8.11 -34.71
CA VAL A 62 4.67 -8.41 -33.28
C VAL A 62 5.99 -7.83 -32.78
N LYS A 63 5.93 -6.90 -31.84
CA LYS A 63 7.09 -6.33 -31.18
C LYS A 63 7.20 -6.85 -29.75
N ASN A 64 8.34 -7.40 -29.39
CA ASN A 64 8.67 -7.69 -28.00
C ASN A 64 9.07 -6.39 -27.30
N ILE A 65 8.43 -6.08 -26.19
CA ILE A 65 8.69 -4.91 -25.35
C ILE A 65 9.16 -5.42 -24.00
N GLU A 66 10.38 -5.06 -23.64
CA GLU A 66 10.94 -5.34 -22.33
C GLU A 66 10.58 -4.21 -21.34
N HIS A 67 9.98 -4.59 -20.22
CA HIS A 67 9.72 -3.70 -19.10
C HIS A 67 10.71 -4.01 -17.97
N PRO A 68 11.68 -3.12 -17.68
CA PRO A 68 12.69 -3.40 -16.67
C PRO A 68 12.08 -3.41 -15.26
N PRO A 69 12.74 -4.07 -14.30
CA PRO A 69 12.30 -4.13 -12.92
C PRO A 69 12.05 -2.73 -12.30
N ASN A 70 10.90 -2.54 -11.66
CA ASN A 70 10.51 -1.27 -11.05
C ASN A 70 10.90 -1.18 -9.57
N LYS A 71 11.90 -0.33 -9.26
CA LYS A 71 12.40 -0.12 -7.88
C LYS A 71 11.32 0.37 -6.90
N GLY A 72 10.34 1.16 -7.36
CA GLY A 72 9.25 1.63 -6.51
C GLY A 72 8.32 0.48 -6.08
N MET A 73 8.03 -0.43 -7.00
CA MET A 73 7.23 -1.63 -6.69
C MET A 73 7.99 -2.60 -5.79
N MET A 74 9.31 -2.76 -5.99
CA MET A 74 10.17 -3.50 -5.06
C MET A 74 10.11 -2.92 -3.65
N ALA A 75 10.23 -1.59 -3.50
CA ALA A 75 10.16 -0.94 -2.19
C ALA A 75 8.80 -1.15 -1.51
N VAL A 76 7.69 -1.01 -2.25
CA VAL A 76 6.34 -1.28 -1.73
C VAL A 76 6.22 -2.72 -1.23
N LEU A 77 6.74 -3.70 -1.96
CA LEU A 77 6.69 -5.10 -1.54
C LEU A 77 7.52 -5.35 -0.28
N LEU A 78 8.75 -4.85 -0.23
CA LEU A 78 9.63 -4.99 0.92
C LEU A 78 9.03 -4.35 2.18
N ASP A 79 8.49 -3.14 2.07
CA ASP A 79 7.80 -2.49 3.19
C ASP A 79 6.63 -3.32 3.70
N ARG A 80 5.83 -3.93 2.82
CA ARG A 80 4.68 -4.75 3.21
C ARG A 80 5.08 -6.09 3.83
N ILE A 81 6.12 -6.74 3.31
CA ILE A 81 6.64 -8.01 3.85
C ILE A 81 7.26 -7.78 5.23
N ASP A 82 8.02 -6.71 5.40
CA ASP A 82 8.66 -6.33 6.66
C ASP A 82 7.67 -5.78 7.70
N GLY A 83 6.38 -5.69 7.35
CA GLY A 83 5.35 -5.11 8.21
C GLY A 83 5.51 -3.62 8.46
N ARG A 84 6.34 -2.93 7.65
CA ARG A 84 6.50 -1.48 7.72
C ARG A 84 5.25 -0.82 7.13
N ALA A 85 4.59 0.00 7.93
CA ALA A 85 3.60 0.92 7.41
C ALA A 85 4.34 1.91 6.49
N VAL A 86 4.04 1.87 5.19
CA VAL A 86 4.45 2.94 4.26
C VAL A 86 4.08 4.26 4.93
N PRO A 87 5.04 5.15 5.23
CA PRO A 87 4.69 6.46 5.74
C PRO A 87 3.79 7.09 4.67
N VAL A 88 2.54 7.35 5.04
CA VAL A 88 1.69 8.18 4.21
C VAL A 88 2.40 9.53 4.24
N SER A 89 3.14 9.85 3.18
CA SER A 89 3.80 11.14 3.06
C SER A 89 2.68 12.19 2.92
N ASP A 90 2.15 12.61 4.06
CA ASP A 90 1.29 13.78 4.14
C ASP A 90 2.22 14.96 3.83
N VAL A 91 1.97 15.59 2.69
CA VAL A 91 2.58 16.86 2.34
C VAL A 91 2.09 17.86 3.39
N GLY A 92 2.90 18.09 4.42
CA GLY A 92 2.69 19.12 5.44
C GLY A 92 2.25 18.60 6.80
N ASP A 93 3.16 17.96 7.53
CA ASP A 93 3.58 18.40 8.86
C ASP A 93 4.61 17.41 9.38
N ARG A 94 5.65 17.89 10.09
CA ARG A 94 6.68 17.03 10.70
C ARG A 94 5.98 15.94 11.52
N GLU A 95 6.07 14.71 11.05
CA GLU A 95 5.60 13.53 11.76
C GLU A 95 6.35 13.48 13.10
N ARG A 96 5.63 13.67 14.21
CA ARG A 96 6.24 13.60 15.55
C ARG A 96 6.94 12.26 15.68
N SER A 97 8.23 12.32 16.00
CA SER A 97 9.05 11.13 16.20
C SER A 97 8.44 10.28 17.31
N ILE A 98 8.62 8.95 17.25
CA ILE A 98 8.26 8.05 18.35
C ILE A 98 8.88 8.53 19.67
N ALA A 99 10.05 9.17 19.61
CA ALA A 99 10.70 9.82 20.75
C ALA A 99 9.85 10.94 21.37
N ASP A 100 9.14 11.73 20.57
CA ASP A 100 8.27 12.82 21.05
C ASP A 100 7.04 12.26 21.79
N LYS A 101 6.46 11.15 21.29
CA LYS A 101 5.34 10.46 21.95
C LYS A 101 5.73 9.85 23.30
N ILE A 102 6.94 9.28 23.39
CA ILE A 102 7.47 8.73 24.65
C ILE A 102 7.72 9.86 25.66
N THR A 103 8.24 11.00 25.19
CA THR A 103 8.49 12.18 26.02
C THR A 103 7.19 12.76 26.58
N ASP A 104 6.13 12.84 25.78
CA ASP A 104 4.82 13.34 26.20
C ASP A 104 4.11 12.39 27.20
N GLN A 105 4.28 11.07 27.03
CA GLN A 105 3.80 10.08 28.00
C GLN A 105 4.56 10.17 29.33
N GLY A 106 5.89 10.37 29.30
CA GLY A 106 6.70 10.59 30.49
C GLY A 106 6.29 11.84 31.27
N LYS A 107 6.07 12.95 30.57
CA LYS A 107 5.58 14.21 31.17
C LYS A 107 4.20 14.07 31.78
N SER A 108 3.30 13.32 31.15
CA SER A 108 1.96 13.06 31.68
C SER A 108 2.00 12.28 32.99
N ARG A 109 2.83 11.24 33.07
CA ARG A 109 3.01 10.44 34.31
C ARG A 109 3.61 11.25 35.46
N ILE A 110 4.58 12.13 35.18
CA ILE A 110 5.18 13.00 36.20
C ILE A 110 4.16 14.02 36.72
N LYS A 111 3.30 14.55 35.84
CA LYS A 111 2.23 15.49 36.20
C LYS A 111 1.13 14.84 37.04
N GLU A 112 0.85 13.56 36.84
CA GLU A 112 -0.06 12.78 37.69
C GLU A 112 0.57 12.46 39.05
N ALA A 113 1.85 12.04 39.09
CA ALA A 113 2.57 11.79 40.34
C ALA A 113 2.72 13.04 41.22
N GLY A 114 2.84 14.22 40.61
CA GLY A 114 2.92 15.50 41.32
C GLY A 114 1.59 16.03 41.88
N LYS A 115 0.44 15.43 41.53
CA LYS A 115 -0.88 15.79 42.06
C LYS A 115 -1.32 14.95 43.27
N SER A 116 -0.49 13.98 43.68
CA SER A 116 -0.74 13.10 44.84
C SER A 116 -0.06 13.57 46.13
N LYS A 117 0.11 14.89 46.32
CA LYS A 117 0.50 15.50 47.60
C LYS A 117 -0.43 16.65 47.97
#